data_AF-A0A1R3VXZ0-F1
#
_entry.id   AF-A0A1R3VXZ0-F1
#
_cell.length_a   1.000
_cell.length_b   1.000
_cell.length_c   1.000
_cell.angle_alpha   90.00
_cell.angle_beta   90.00
_cell.angle_gamma   90.00
#
_symmetry.space_group_name_H-M   'P 1'
#
loop_
_entity.id
_entity.type
_entity.pdbx_description
1 polymer ?
#
loop_
_entity_poly.entity_id
_entity_poly.type
_entity_poly.pdbx_seq_one_letter_code
_entity_poly.pdbx_strand_id
1 'polypeptide(L)'
;MAVFSVDSDAVLTATAQVRGTADRLQAESHAMLAHLTQLQSQWTGSASVAFVGVVDRWRATQRQVEQSLADISMALGVAGRQYAEAEQATASLFR
;
A
#
# COMPACT_ATOMS: atom_id res chain seq x y z
N MET A 1 -20.41 11.56 27.65
CA MET A 1 -20.47 10.99 26.28
C MET A 1 -19.35 11.62 25.46
N ALA A 2 -18.28 10.87 25.16
CA ALA A 2 -17.11 11.34 24.42
C ALA A 2 -16.34 10.18 23.75
N VAL A 3 -17.03 9.11 23.36
CA VAL A 3 -16.38 7.86 22.91
C VAL A 3 -16.25 7.79 21.38
N PHE A 4 -17.17 8.40 20.62
CA PHE A 4 -17.17 8.28 19.15
C PHE A 4 -16.14 9.16 18.43
N SER A 5 -15.93 10.42 18.86
CA SER A 5 -15.00 11.35 18.17
C SER A 5 -13.52 10.97 18.35
N VAL A 6 -13.14 10.45 19.52
CA VAL A 6 -11.76 10.00 19.80
C VAL A 6 -11.37 8.79 18.94
N ASP A 7 -12.32 7.92 18.60
CA ASP A 7 -12.09 6.75 17.75
C ASP A 7 -11.85 7.16 16.28
N SER A 8 -12.60 8.15 15.79
CA SER A 8 -12.48 8.64 14.40
C SER A 8 -11.13 9.26 14.08
N ASP A 9 -10.59 10.13 14.95
CA ASP A 9 -9.25 10.71 14.75
C ASP A 9 -8.14 9.64 14.77
N ALA A 10 -8.28 8.62 15.61
CA ALA A 10 -7.35 7.50 15.67
C ALA A 10 -7.37 6.68 14.37
N VAL A 11 -8.57 6.42 13.81
CA VAL A 11 -8.73 5.71 12.53
C VAL A 11 -8.18 6.51 11.36
N LEU A 12 -8.41 7.83 11.31
CA LEU A 12 -7.85 8.70 10.28
C LEU A 12 -6.32 8.73 10.34
N THR A 13 -5.77 8.82 11.55
CA THR A 13 -4.32 8.78 11.78
C THR A 13 -3.73 7.44 11.34
N ALA A 14 -4.34 6.32 11.75
CA ALA A 14 -3.92 4.98 11.34
C ALA A 14 -4.00 4.81 9.82
N THR A 15 -5.05 5.33 9.18
CA THR A 15 -5.21 5.32 7.71
C THR A 15 -4.06 6.06 7.02
N ALA A 16 -3.70 7.25 7.50
CA ALA A 16 -2.58 8.01 6.96
C ALA A 16 -1.23 7.27 7.13
N GLN A 17 -1.01 6.65 8.29
CA GLN A 17 0.19 5.86 8.56
C GLN A 17 0.30 4.63 7.64
N VAL A 18 -0.81 3.93 7.40
CA VAL A 18 -0.84 2.79 6.49
C VAL A 18 -0.55 3.25 5.05
N ARG A 19 -1.11 4.38 4.62
CA ARG A 19 -0.85 4.95 3.29
C ARG A 19 0.62 5.30 3.09
N GLY A 20 1.23 5.99 4.05
CA GLY A 20 2.67 6.30 4.00
C GLY A 20 3.56 5.06 4.07
N THR A 21 3.09 3.96 4.66
CA THR A 21 3.79 2.66 4.62
C THR A 21 3.65 1.99 3.27
N ALA A 22 2.46 2.04 2.65
CA ALA A 22 2.22 1.55 1.30
C ALA A 22 3.13 2.23 0.28
N ASP A 23 3.21 3.56 0.30
CA ASP A 23 4.05 4.33 -0.63
C ASP A 23 5.53 3.93 -0.51
N ARG A 24 6.03 3.74 0.71
CA ARG A 24 7.40 3.26 0.96
C ARG A 24 7.63 1.86 0.43
N LEU A 25 6.67 0.94 0.64
CA LEU A 25 6.77 -0.43 0.12
C LEU A 25 6.79 -0.47 -1.41
N GLN A 26 6.01 0.38 -2.07
CA GLN A 26 6.06 0.51 -3.54
C GLN A 26 7.42 1.02 -4.00
N ALA A 27 7.94 2.08 -3.37
CA ALA A 27 9.24 2.64 -3.71
C ALA A 27 10.38 1.61 -3.56
N GLU A 28 10.41 0.89 -2.43
CA GLU A 28 11.38 -0.19 -2.19
C GLU A 28 11.22 -1.33 -3.21
N SER A 29 9.98 -1.68 -3.58
CA SER A 29 9.73 -2.72 -4.57
C SER A 29 10.26 -2.34 -5.96
N HIS A 30 10.07 -1.08 -6.36
CA HIS A 30 10.63 -0.54 -7.60
C HIS A 30 12.16 -0.49 -7.57
N ALA A 31 12.75 -0.07 -6.44
CA ALA A 31 14.20 -0.04 -6.25
C ALA A 31 14.82 -1.44 -6.38
N MET A 32 14.18 -2.46 -5.79
CA MET A 32 14.62 -3.85 -5.91
C MET A 32 14.59 -4.34 -7.37
N LEU A 33 13.55 -4.01 -8.15
CA LEU A 33 13.51 -4.36 -9.57
C LEU A 33 14.64 -3.69 -10.36
N ALA A 34 14.94 -2.43 -10.06
CA ALA A 34 16.05 -1.70 -10.68
C ALA A 34 17.40 -2.36 -10.36
N HIS A 35 17.65 -2.70 -9.09
CA HIS A 35 18.87 -3.40 -8.67
C HIS A 35 19.01 -4.77 -9.35
N LEU A 36 17.92 -5.55 -9.43
CA LEU A 36 17.93 -6.85 -10.12
C LEU A 36 18.23 -6.70 -11.61
N THR A 37 17.66 -5.69 -12.27
CA THR A 37 17.90 -5.42 -13.70
C THR A 37 19.34 -4.97 -13.94
N GLN A 38 19.89 -4.14 -13.05
CA GLN A 38 21.30 -3.75 -13.11
C GLN A 38 22.22 -4.96 -12.93
N LEU A 39 21.95 -5.82 -11.94
CA LEU A 39 22.73 -7.04 -11.71
C LEU A 39 22.66 -7.99 -12.91
N GLN A 40 21.48 -8.13 -13.52
CA GLN A 40 21.30 -8.91 -14.75
C GLN A 40 22.23 -8.44 -15.88
N SER A 41 22.38 -7.12 -16.07
CA SER A 41 23.27 -6.56 -17.10
C SER A 41 24.76 -6.84 -16.87
N GLN A 42 25.17 -7.17 -15.64
CA GLN A 42 26.55 -7.53 -15.33
C GLN A 42 26.87 -8.99 -15.63
N TRP A 43 25.86 -9.85 -15.73
CA TRP A 43 26.02 -11.29 -15.92
C TRP A 43 26.00 -11.59 -17.43
N THR A 44 27.05 -12.26 -17.93
CA THR A 44 27.15 -12.69 -19.33
C THR A 44 27.07 -14.22 -19.44
N GLY A 45 26.74 -14.72 -20.64
CA GLY A 45 26.64 -16.15 -20.90
C GLY A 45 25.40 -16.82 -20.27
N SER A 46 25.50 -18.12 -20.00
CA SER A 46 24.38 -18.95 -19.50
C SER A 46 23.82 -18.48 -18.14
N ALA A 47 24.65 -17.83 -17.33
CA ALA A 47 24.25 -17.28 -16.04
C ALA A 47 23.24 -16.11 -16.19
N SER A 48 23.32 -15.35 -17.28
CA SER A 48 22.36 -14.28 -17.59
C SER A 48 20.95 -14.82 -17.81
N VAL A 49 20.83 -15.95 -18.51
CA VAL A 49 19.54 -16.62 -18.80
C VAL A 49 18.88 -17.11 -17.51
N ALA A 50 19.65 -17.70 -16.60
CA ALA A 50 19.13 -18.12 -15.29
C ALA A 50 18.64 -16.92 -14.46
N PHE A 51 19.32 -15.77 -14.58
CA PHE A 51 18.98 -14.55 -13.85
C PHE A 51 17.68 -13.89 -14.35
N VAL A 52 17.33 -14.05 -15.64
CA VAL A 52 16.01 -13.62 -16.18
C VAL A 52 14.87 -14.19 -15.33
N GLY A 53 14.94 -15.48 -14.98
CA GLY A 53 13.92 -16.12 -14.14
C GLY A 53 13.85 -15.60 -12.70
N VAL A 54 14.90 -14.95 -12.19
CA VAL A 54 14.86 -14.24 -10.90
C VAL A 54 14.10 -12.93 -11.07
N VAL A 55 14.40 -12.16 -12.12
CA VAL A 55 13.73 -10.90 -12.43
C VAL A 55 12.24 -11.12 -12.68
N ASP A 56 11.85 -12.16 -13.42
CA ASP A 56 10.45 -12.46 -13.72
C ASP A 56 9.66 -12.85 -12.47
N ARG A 57 10.26 -13.67 -11.58
CA ARG A 57 9.66 -13.99 -10.28
C ARG A 57 9.47 -12.73 -9.44
N TRP A 58 10.45 -11.84 -9.42
CA TRP A 58 10.32 -10.56 -8.71
C TRP A 58 9.20 -9.69 -9.28
N ARG A 59 9.07 -9.59 -10.61
CA ARG A 59 7.96 -8.85 -11.26
C ARG A 59 6.59 -9.44 -10.90
N ALA A 60 6.48 -10.75 -10.73
CA ALA A 60 5.25 -11.37 -10.24
C ALA A 60 4.94 -10.97 -8.79
N THR A 61 5.95 -11.03 -7.91
CA THR A 61 5.82 -10.59 -6.51
C THR A 61 5.44 -9.11 -6.40
N GLN A 62 6.08 -8.24 -7.20
CA GLN A 62 5.78 -6.81 -7.23
C GLN A 62 4.30 -6.56 -7.56
N ARG A 63 3.75 -7.22 -8.58
CA ARG A 63 2.32 -7.09 -8.92
C ARG A 63 1.41 -7.51 -7.77
N GLN A 64 1.79 -8.53 -7.02
CA GLN A 64 1.03 -8.97 -5.85
C GLN A 64 1.09 -7.96 -4.70
N VAL A 65 2.24 -7.30 -4.50
CA VAL A 65 2.38 -6.19 -3.54
C VAL A 65 1.49 -5.02 -3.97
N GLU A 66 1.57 -4.59 -5.23
CA GLU A 66 0.75 -3.51 -5.77
C GLU A 66 -0.75 -3.79 -5.62
N GLN A 67 -1.20 -5.01 -5.93
CA GLN A 67 -2.59 -5.43 -5.74
C GLN A 67 -3.01 -5.35 -4.26
N SER A 68 -2.19 -5.90 -3.36
CA SER A 68 -2.49 -5.90 -1.92
C SER A 68 -2.59 -4.48 -1.37
N LEU A 69 -1.71 -3.57 -1.81
CA LEU A 69 -1.74 -2.16 -1.41
C LEU A 69 -2.94 -1.40 -1.99
N ALA A 70 -3.37 -1.74 -3.21
CA ALA A 70 -4.59 -1.20 -3.80
C ALA A 70 -5.84 -1.63 -3.00
N ASP A 71 -5.93 -2.91 -2.61
CA ASP A 71 -7.04 -3.43 -1.82
C ASP A 71 -7.10 -2.77 -0.43
N ILE A 72 -5.96 -2.61 0.23
CA ILE A 72 -5.86 -1.88 1.51
C ILE A 72 -6.31 -0.42 1.32
N SER A 73 -5.83 0.25 0.27
CA SER A 73 -6.20 1.64 0.00
C SER A 73 -7.70 1.81 -0.25
N MET A 74 -8.33 0.85 -0.93
CA MET A 74 -9.77 0.82 -1.14
C MET A 74 -10.52 0.65 0.18
N ALA A 75 -10.13 -0.33 1.00
CA ALA A 75 -10.75 -0.60 2.29
C ALA A 75 -10.67 0.61 3.24
N LEU A 76 -9.50 1.26 3.32
CA LEU A 76 -9.32 2.48 4.10
C LEU A 76 -10.15 3.65 3.57
N GLY A 77 -10.28 3.78 2.25
CA GLY A 77 -11.14 4.78 1.63
C GLY A 77 -12.63 4.57 1.93
N VAL A 78 -13.10 3.31 1.97
CA VAL A 78 -14.46 2.97 2.40
C VAL A 78 -14.67 3.30 3.87
N ALA A 79 -13.74 2.88 4.74
CA ALA A 79 -13.80 3.18 6.17
C ALA A 79 -13.90 4.68 6.42
N GLY A 80 -13.01 5.49 5.82
CA GLY A 80 -13.02 6.95 5.99
C GLY A 80 -14.35 7.61 5.59
N ARG A 81 -15.00 7.15 4.51
CA ARG A 81 -16.32 7.68 4.10
C ARG A 81 -17.42 7.32 5.10
N GLN A 82 -17.47 6.08 5.55
CA GLN A 82 -18.46 5.62 6.53
C GLN A 82 -18.35 6.40 7.85
N TYR A 83 -17.12 6.71 8.29
CA TYR A 83 -16.92 7.55 9.48
C TYR A 83 -17.42 8.99 9.27
N ALA A 84 -17.10 9.62 8.14
CA ALA A 84 -17.57 10.97 7.84
C ALA A 84 -19.11 11.07 7.79
N GLU A 85 -19.78 10.06 7.23
CA GLU A 85 -21.24 9.95 7.18
C GLU A 85 -21.84 9.80 8.58
N ALA A 86 -21.26 8.93 9.43
CA ALA A 86 -21.73 8.71 10.79
C ALA A 86 -21.61 9.96 11.68
N GLU A 87 -20.54 10.74 11.50
CA GLU A 87 -20.34 11.99 12.22
C GLU A 87 -21.36 13.07 11.80
N GLN A 88 -21.62 13.22 10.50
CA GLN A 88 -22.66 14.12 9.99
C GLN A 88 -24.05 13.75 10.50
N ALA A 89 -24.40 12.45 10.50
CA ALA A 89 -25.67 11.97 11.03
C ALA A 89 -25.80 12.30 12.52
N THR A 90 -24.75 12.07 13.30
CA THR A 90 -24.73 12.39 14.73
C THR A 90 -24.88 13.89 14.99
N ALA A 91 -24.14 14.73 14.24
CA ALA A 91 -24.25 16.18 14.35
C ALA A 91 -25.67 16.69 14.03
N SER A 92 -26.37 16.05 13.08
CA SER A 92 -27.74 16.41 12.71
C SER A 92 -28.78 16.11 13.81
N LEU A 93 -28.51 15.14 14.71
CA LEU A 93 -29.40 14.81 15.83
C LEU A 93 -29.37 15.85 16.96
N PHE A 94 -28.31 16.67 17.01
CA PHE A 94 -28.14 17.72 18.01
C PHE A 94 -28.52 19.12 17.48
N ARG A 95 -29.15 19.20 16.31
CA ARG A 95 -29.77 20.41 15.74
C ARG A 95 -31.28 20.36 15.96
#